data_AF-A0A8J3JLE7-F1
#
_entry.id   AF-A0A8J3JLE7-F1
#
_cell.length_a   1.000
_cell.length_b   1.000
_cell.length_c   1.000
_cell.angle_alpha   90.00
_cell.angle_beta   90.00
_cell.angle_gamma   90.00
#
_symmetry.space_group_name_H-M   'P 1'
#
loop_
_entity.id
_entity.type
_entity.pdbx_description
1 polymer ?
#
loop_
_entity_poly.entity_id
_entity_poly.type
_entity_poly.pdbx_seq_one_letter_code
_entity_poly.pdbx_strand_id
1 'polypeptide(L)'
;MGDGEWHLMVWWHWWESGGMDEAERTAYFQADEPPHEWLDWAAHQIWPDMDLGDAGVRYLAEHGIGTRPLLFRDVDGTLLPFAGAARQVGDEANPLLAGLDPEYGRRLAVLPCDLVWATTWMAEANEVLAPRLGLPRLPIVDWPDDHDDGRLPWKTRHLVEWAAGRRFVWVDDEITDADRKWVATNSSVPALLHRVDPRCGLTVADYRAMGEGRRFCSVTPTG
;
A
#
# COMPACT_ATOMS: atom_id res chain seq x y z
N MET A 1 -13.13 24.53 -23.67
CA MET A 1 -11.77 25.00 -23.37
C MET A 1 -11.93 26.25 -22.53
N GLY A 2 -11.76 26.16 -21.21
CA GLY A 2 -11.90 27.33 -20.32
C GLY A 2 -12.02 27.02 -18.82
N ASP A 3 -12.17 25.75 -18.45
CA ASP A 3 -12.61 25.37 -17.10
C ASP A 3 -11.42 25.02 -16.18
N GLY A 4 -10.28 24.59 -16.74
CA GLY A 4 -9.11 24.14 -15.98
C GLY A 4 -8.15 25.24 -15.54
N GLU A 5 -8.09 26.38 -16.27
CA GLU A 5 -7.15 27.48 -15.97
C GLU A 5 -7.49 28.18 -14.65
N TRP A 6 -8.77 28.31 -14.33
CA TRP A 6 -9.22 28.94 -13.07
C TRP A 6 -8.85 28.11 -11.84
N HIS A 7 -8.96 26.79 -11.92
CA HIS A 7 -8.56 25.91 -10.81
C HIS A 7 -7.06 25.98 -10.55
N LEU A 8 -6.24 26.02 -11.60
CA LEU A 8 -4.79 26.19 -11.49
C LEU A 8 -4.42 27.57 -10.93
N MET A 9 -5.11 28.64 -11.32
CA MET A 9 -4.86 29.98 -10.76
C MET A 9 -5.21 30.08 -9.28
N VAL A 10 -6.34 29.48 -8.86
CA VAL A 10 -6.73 29.47 -7.44
C VAL A 10 -5.77 28.61 -6.63
N TRP A 11 -5.40 27.44 -7.14
CA TRP A 11 -4.40 26.58 -6.51
C TRP A 11 -3.06 27.32 -6.36
N TRP A 12 -2.57 27.96 -7.43
CA TRP A 12 -1.32 28.71 -7.42
C TRP A 12 -1.33 29.84 -6.40
N HIS A 13 -2.43 30.61 -6.35
CA HIS A 13 -2.54 31.71 -5.40
C HIS A 13 -2.57 31.21 -3.95
N TRP A 14 -3.27 30.11 -3.67
CA TRP A 14 -3.27 29.48 -2.35
C TRP A 14 -1.89 28.93 -1.98
N TRP A 15 -1.23 28.23 -2.91
CA TRP A 15 0.10 27.63 -2.73
C TRP A 15 1.15 28.68 -2.34
N GLU A 16 1.25 29.77 -3.10
CA GLU A 16 2.19 30.87 -2.84
C GLU A 16 1.84 31.66 -1.57
N SER A 17 0.54 31.86 -1.30
CA SER A 17 0.10 32.62 -0.13
C SER A 17 0.25 31.84 1.18
N GLY A 18 0.35 30.51 1.12
CA GLY A 18 0.48 29.64 2.29
C GLY A 18 1.81 29.79 3.04
N GLY A 19 2.86 30.28 2.37
CA GLY A 19 4.19 30.42 2.99
C GLY A 19 4.80 29.08 3.42
N MET A 20 4.37 27.98 2.81
CA MET A 20 4.74 26.62 3.20
C MET A 20 6.25 26.40 3.10
N ASP A 21 6.82 25.76 4.12
CA ASP A 21 8.20 25.31 4.09
C ASP A 21 8.37 24.02 3.24
N GLU A 22 9.62 23.58 3.07
CA GLU A 22 9.94 22.40 2.26
C GLU A 22 9.23 21.13 2.77
N ALA A 23 9.13 20.95 4.09
CA ALA A 23 8.51 19.78 4.68
C ALA A 23 7.00 19.77 4.44
N GLU A 24 6.34 20.92 4.56
CA GLU A 24 4.92 21.08 4.29
C GLU A 24 4.59 20.85 2.81
N ARG A 25 5.41 21.37 1.88
CA ARG A 25 5.26 21.14 0.44
C ARG A 25 5.45 19.68 0.06
N THR A 26 6.43 19.02 0.68
CA THR A 26 6.66 17.58 0.50
C THR A 26 5.46 16.79 1.00
N ALA A 27 4.95 17.09 2.19
CA ALA A 27 3.78 16.42 2.77
C ALA A 27 2.51 16.58 1.90
N TYR A 28 2.32 17.75 1.28
CA TYR A 28 1.23 17.97 0.33
C TYR A 28 1.27 16.98 -0.84
N PHE A 29 2.39 16.90 -1.55
CA PHE A 29 2.54 16.00 -2.70
C PHE A 29 2.66 14.52 -2.33
N GLN A 30 3.02 14.19 -1.08
CA GLN A 30 2.91 12.82 -0.55
C GLN A 30 1.45 12.42 -0.34
N ALA A 31 0.61 13.35 0.13
CA ALA A 31 -0.80 13.11 0.40
C ALA A 31 -1.64 13.08 -0.88
N ASP A 32 -1.40 14.00 -1.80
CA ASP A 32 -2.09 14.12 -3.09
C ASP A 32 -1.05 14.12 -4.22
N GLU A 33 -0.70 12.90 -4.65
CA GLU A 33 0.38 12.69 -5.59
C GLU A 33 0.00 13.19 -7.00
N PRO A 34 0.87 13.97 -7.65
CA PRO A 34 0.59 14.49 -8.97
C PRO A 34 0.64 13.35 -10.00
N PRO A 35 -0.04 13.49 -11.15
CA PRO A 35 0.15 12.59 -12.29
C PRO A 35 1.64 12.41 -12.62
N HIS A 36 2.02 11.24 -13.11
CA HIS A 36 3.43 10.91 -13.35
C HIS A 36 4.09 11.91 -14.34
N GLU A 37 3.32 12.41 -15.32
CA GLU A 37 3.75 13.44 -16.27
C GLU A 37 4.05 14.81 -15.62
N TRP A 38 3.67 15.03 -14.36
CA TRP A 38 3.86 16.28 -13.63
C TRP A 38 4.91 16.16 -12.52
N LEU A 39 5.60 15.02 -12.39
CA LEU A 39 6.59 14.83 -11.33
C LEU A 39 7.74 15.83 -11.44
N ASP A 40 8.26 16.11 -12.64
CA ASP A 40 9.31 17.13 -12.80
C ASP A 40 8.84 18.52 -12.35
N TRP A 41 7.60 18.89 -12.68
CA TRP A 41 7.01 20.15 -12.21
C TRP A 41 6.85 20.17 -10.69
N ALA A 42 6.41 19.06 -10.08
CA ALA A 42 6.24 18.96 -8.64
C ALA A 42 7.58 19.09 -7.89
N ALA A 43 8.67 18.54 -8.42
CA ALA A 43 10.01 18.71 -7.86
C ALA A 43 10.39 20.20 -7.79
N HIS A 44 10.10 20.97 -8.84
CA HIS A 44 10.33 22.42 -8.85
C HIS A 44 9.44 23.21 -7.89
N GLN A 45 8.24 22.70 -7.55
CA GLN A 45 7.39 23.35 -6.55
C GLN A 45 7.92 23.15 -5.13
N ILE A 46 8.47 21.98 -4.83
CA ILE A 46 9.02 21.68 -3.50
C ILE A 46 10.37 22.37 -3.32
N TRP A 47 11.28 22.24 -4.30
CA TRP A 47 12.65 22.75 -4.25
C TRP A 47 12.95 23.74 -5.38
N PRO A 48 12.38 24.96 -5.35
CA PRO A 48 12.52 25.93 -6.44
C PRO A 48 13.96 26.41 -6.66
N ASP A 49 14.80 26.38 -5.63
CA ASP A 49 16.19 26.84 -5.67
C ASP A 49 17.19 25.73 -6.03
N MET A 50 16.76 24.47 -6.12
CA MET A 50 17.63 23.34 -6.47
C MET A 50 17.58 23.08 -7.99
N ASP A 51 18.75 23.02 -8.63
CA ASP A 51 18.87 22.56 -10.02
C ASP A 51 18.90 21.02 -10.05
N LEU A 52 17.73 20.41 -9.90
CA LEU A 52 17.57 18.96 -9.87
C LEU A 52 17.70 18.33 -11.27
N GLY A 53 17.48 19.09 -12.35
CA GLY A 53 17.46 18.58 -13.73
C GLY A 53 16.69 17.26 -13.88
N ASP A 54 17.27 16.31 -14.60
CA ASP A 54 16.69 14.97 -14.81
C ASP A 54 16.65 14.10 -13.54
N ALA A 55 17.28 14.53 -12.43
CA ALA A 55 17.25 13.81 -11.16
C ALA A 55 16.03 14.13 -10.30
N GLY A 56 15.19 15.10 -10.69
CA GLY A 56 14.01 15.54 -9.93
C GLY A 56 13.05 14.40 -9.58
N VAL A 57 12.71 13.53 -10.53
CA VAL A 57 11.85 12.36 -10.27
C VAL A 57 12.47 11.39 -9.26
N ARG A 58 13.78 11.15 -9.36
CA ARG A 58 14.47 10.27 -8.41
C ARG A 58 14.49 10.89 -7.01
N TYR A 59 14.74 12.19 -6.93
CA TYR A 59 14.75 12.91 -5.66
C TYR A 59 13.36 12.94 -5.02
N LEU A 60 12.30 13.13 -5.81
CA LEU A 60 10.92 12.95 -5.35
C LEU A 60 10.67 11.54 -4.79
N ALA A 61 11.16 10.51 -5.49
CA ALA A 61 11.00 9.12 -5.05
C ALA A 61 11.71 8.84 -3.71
N GLU A 62 12.88 9.45 -3.48
CA GLU A 62 13.58 9.42 -2.19
C GLU A 62 12.75 10.07 -1.06
N HIS A 63 11.87 11.01 -1.41
CA HIS A 63 10.91 11.65 -0.52
C HIS A 63 9.50 11.01 -0.60
N GLY A 64 9.37 9.80 -1.17
CA GLY A 64 8.12 9.05 -1.21
C GLY A 64 7.08 9.51 -2.26
N ILE A 65 7.41 10.51 -3.09
CA ILE A 65 6.56 11.06 -4.14
C ILE A 65 6.93 10.41 -5.49
N GLY A 66 5.95 10.01 -6.29
CA GLY A 66 6.18 9.24 -7.52
C GLY A 66 6.44 7.75 -7.27
N THR A 67 6.35 7.28 -6.01
CA THR A 67 6.58 5.87 -5.66
C THR A 67 5.29 5.07 -5.66
N ARG A 68 5.31 3.87 -6.26
CA ARG A 68 4.17 2.96 -6.17
C ARG A 68 3.91 2.57 -4.72
N PRO A 69 2.66 2.54 -4.25
CA PRO A 69 2.37 2.09 -2.90
C PRO A 69 2.75 0.62 -2.74
N LEU A 70 3.12 0.24 -1.51
CA LEU A 70 3.32 -1.16 -1.16
C LEU A 70 1.97 -1.88 -1.06
N LEU A 71 1.91 -3.16 -1.42
CA LEU A 71 0.80 -4.04 -1.12
C LEU A 71 1.28 -5.18 -0.22
N PHE A 72 1.08 -5.01 1.08
CA PHE A 72 1.26 -6.06 2.07
C PHE A 72 0.09 -7.03 2.00
N ARG A 73 0.40 -8.31 1.85
CA ARG A 73 -0.63 -9.35 1.72
C ARG A 73 -0.36 -10.54 2.62
N ASP A 74 -1.37 -10.87 3.41
CA ASP A 74 -1.44 -12.13 4.11
C ASP A 74 -1.84 -13.28 3.16
N VAL A 75 -1.82 -14.51 3.66
CA VAL A 75 -2.06 -15.74 2.91
C VAL A 75 -3.30 -16.44 3.42
N ASP A 76 -3.31 -16.85 4.68
CA ASP A 76 -4.38 -17.64 5.28
C ASP A 76 -5.61 -16.75 5.46
N GLY A 77 -6.80 -17.24 5.10
CA GLY A 77 -8.02 -16.42 5.07
C GLY A 77 -8.05 -15.36 3.96
N THR A 78 -6.91 -14.96 3.39
CA THR A 78 -6.81 -13.90 2.38
C THR A 78 -6.70 -14.47 0.95
N LEU A 79 -5.56 -15.08 0.61
CA LEU A 79 -5.34 -15.77 -0.66
C LEU A 79 -5.80 -17.22 -0.60
N LEU A 80 -5.81 -17.79 0.60
CA LEU A 80 -6.23 -19.15 0.89
C LEU A 80 -7.49 -19.10 1.77
N PRO A 81 -8.69 -19.01 1.17
CA PRO A 81 -9.93 -18.98 1.95
C PRO A 81 -10.08 -20.25 2.78
N PHE A 82 -10.55 -20.13 4.04
CA PHE A 82 -10.73 -21.29 4.91
C PHE A 82 -11.80 -22.26 4.40
N ALA A 83 -12.77 -21.78 3.61
CA ALA A 83 -13.70 -22.65 2.89
C ALA A 83 -13.00 -23.56 1.86
N GLY A 84 -11.79 -23.20 1.42
CA GLY A 84 -10.94 -24.01 0.55
C GLY A 84 -10.52 -25.34 1.17
N ALA A 85 -10.36 -25.42 2.49
CA ALA A 85 -10.04 -26.67 3.18
C ALA A 85 -11.14 -27.73 3.01
N ALA A 86 -12.39 -27.33 2.80
CA ALA A 86 -13.49 -28.26 2.53
C ALA A 86 -13.47 -28.84 1.10
N ARG A 87 -12.65 -28.27 0.20
CA ARG A 87 -12.50 -28.68 -1.21
C ARG A 87 -11.33 -29.66 -1.43
N GLN A 88 -10.90 -30.39 -0.42
CA GLN A 88 -9.83 -31.38 -0.53
C GLN A 88 -10.00 -32.29 -1.76
N VAL A 89 -9.13 -32.13 -2.76
CA VAL A 89 -8.97 -33.02 -3.91
C VAL A 89 -7.47 -33.29 -4.07
N GLY A 90 -6.95 -34.31 -3.37
CA GLY A 90 -5.56 -34.76 -3.52
C GLY A 90 -4.78 -34.89 -2.21
N ASP A 91 -3.50 -35.24 -2.34
CA ASP A 91 -2.56 -35.53 -1.23
C ASP A 91 -1.72 -34.29 -0.84
N GLU A 92 -2.28 -33.09 -1.01
CA GLU A 92 -1.60 -31.83 -0.67
C GLU A 92 -1.45 -31.69 0.86
N ALA A 93 -0.22 -31.47 1.33
CA ALA A 93 0.10 -31.38 2.75
C ALA A 93 -0.60 -30.21 3.47
N ASN A 94 -0.89 -29.11 2.75
CA ASN A 94 -1.73 -28.04 3.27
C ASN A 94 -3.09 -28.06 2.55
N PRO A 95 -4.19 -28.34 3.26
CA PRO A 95 -5.49 -28.50 2.63
C PRO A 95 -6.07 -27.22 2.04
N LEU A 96 -5.61 -26.05 2.48
CA LEU A 96 -6.08 -24.75 2.00
C LEU A 96 -5.60 -24.43 0.58
N LEU A 97 -4.51 -25.03 0.12
CA LEU A 97 -3.96 -24.82 -1.22
C LEU A 97 -4.93 -25.26 -2.34
N ALA A 98 -5.84 -26.20 -2.04
CA ALA A 98 -6.92 -26.58 -2.96
C ALA A 98 -7.91 -25.42 -3.24
N GLY A 99 -7.95 -24.42 -2.36
CA GLY A 99 -8.75 -23.20 -2.50
C GLY A 99 -8.06 -22.06 -3.25
N LEU A 100 -6.79 -22.20 -3.65
CA LEU A 100 -6.04 -21.14 -4.31
C LEU A 100 -6.56 -20.92 -5.74
N ASP A 101 -7.04 -19.72 -6.05
CA ASP A 101 -7.41 -19.31 -7.41
C ASP A 101 -6.15 -18.85 -8.17
N PRO A 102 -5.73 -19.55 -9.25
CA PRO A 102 -4.58 -19.14 -10.06
C PRO A 102 -4.74 -17.74 -10.69
N GLU A 103 -5.96 -17.23 -10.83
CA GLU A 103 -6.20 -15.90 -11.37
C GLU A 103 -5.76 -14.78 -10.42
N TYR A 104 -5.61 -15.06 -9.12
CA TYR A 104 -5.12 -14.07 -8.16
C TYR A 104 -3.78 -13.47 -8.55
N GLY A 105 -2.84 -14.27 -9.06
CA GLY A 105 -1.55 -13.75 -9.51
C GLY A 105 -1.67 -12.73 -10.64
N ARG A 106 -2.53 -13.01 -11.63
CA ARG A 106 -2.80 -12.06 -12.74
C ARG A 106 -3.47 -10.78 -12.24
N ARG A 107 -4.43 -10.89 -11.32
CA ARG A 107 -5.13 -9.73 -10.74
C ARG A 107 -4.20 -8.88 -9.86
N LEU A 108 -3.31 -9.50 -9.09
CA LEU A 108 -2.30 -8.79 -8.30
C LEU A 108 -1.26 -8.09 -9.17
N ALA A 109 -0.81 -8.73 -10.27
CA ALA A 109 0.22 -8.19 -11.14
C ALA A 109 -0.18 -6.91 -11.89
N VAL A 110 -1.48 -6.66 -12.07
CA VAL A 110 -1.98 -5.45 -12.74
C VAL A 110 -2.23 -4.28 -11.80
N LEU A 111 -2.17 -4.50 -10.48
CA LEU A 111 -2.32 -3.41 -9.52
C LEU A 111 -1.12 -2.45 -9.62
N PRO A 112 -1.33 -1.13 -9.46
CA PRO A 112 -0.26 -0.15 -9.49
C PRO A 112 0.58 -0.14 -8.18
N CYS A 113 0.77 -1.30 -7.54
CA CYS A 113 1.48 -1.45 -6.28
C CYS A 113 2.77 -2.29 -6.43
N ASP A 114 3.67 -2.18 -5.45
CA ASP A 114 4.79 -3.10 -5.27
C ASP A 114 4.39 -4.18 -4.25
N LEU A 115 4.40 -5.45 -4.67
CA LEU A 115 3.86 -6.55 -3.88
C LEU A 115 4.85 -7.01 -2.79
N VAL A 116 4.43 -7.07 -1.53
CA VAL A 116 5.22 -7.61 -0.38
C VAL A 116 4.45 -8.70 0.39
N TRP A 117 5.10 -9.84 0.67
CA TRP A 117 4.53 -10.90 1.50
C TRP A 117 4.50 -10.44 2.96
N ALA A 118 3.31 -10.39 3.56
CA ALA A 118 3.10 -10.04 4.96
C ALA A 118 2.35 -11.19 5.64
N THR A 119 3.02 -12.34 5.74
CA THR A 119 2.43 -13.59 6.23
C THR A 119 3.41 -14.32 7.13
N THR A 120 2.88 -15.13 8.05
CA THR A 120 3.66 -16.06 8.88
C THR A 120 4.26 -17.23 8.08
N TRP A 121 3.86 -17.41 6.82
CA TRP A 121 4.52 -18.35 5.90
C TRP A 121 5.91 -17.89 5.45
N MET A 122 6.30 -16.63 5.71
CA MET A 122 7.65 -16.14 5.47
C MET A 122 8.24 -16.54 4.10
N ALA A 123 9.37 -17.26 4.07
CA ALA A 123 10.07 -17.67 2.86
C ALA A 123 9.29 -18.70 2.05
N GLU A 124 8.52 -19.56 2.73
CA GLU A 124 7.71 -20.62 2.15
C GLU A 124 6.62 -20.04 1.23
N ALA A 125 6.16 -18.80 1.44
CA ALA A 125 5.26 -18.12 0.51
C ALA A 125 5.87 -17.98 -0.90
N ASN A 126 7.17 -17.69 -1.00
CA ASN A 126 7.89 -17.63 -2.28
C ASN A 126 8.15 -19.02 -2.88
N GLU A 127 8.28 -20.05 -2.05
CA GLU A 127 8.56 -21.41 -2.51
C GLU A 127 7.30 -22.12 -3.01
N VAL A 128 6.17 -21.89 -2.33
CA VAL A 128 4.92 -22.60 -2.56
C VAL A 128 3.94 -21.80 -3.41
N LEU A 129 3.70 -20.52 -3.05
CA LEU A 129 2.61 -19.74 -3.63
C LEU A 129 3.02 -18.96 -4.87
N ALA A 130 4.21 -18.34 -4.86
CA ALA A 130 4.65 -17.52 -5.99
C ALA A 130 4.65 -18.30 -7.33
N PRO A 131 5.16 -19.54 -7.43
CA PRO A 131 5.10 -20.33 -8.66
C PRO A 131 3.67 -20.68 -9.09
N ARG A 132 2.79 -21.01 -8.13
CA ARG A 132 1.38 -21.36 -8.40
C ARG A 132 0.58 -20.15 -8.91
N LEU A 133 0.97 -18.95 -8.49
CA LEU A 133 0.36 -17.68 -8.90
C LEU A 133 1.04 -17.07 -10.13
N GLY A 134 2.15 -17.64 -10.63
CA GLY A 134 2.93 -17.02 -11.69
C GLY A 134 3.55 -15.67 -11.30
N LEU A 135 3.76 -15.46 -10.00
CA LEU A 135 4.42 -14.27 -9.46
C LEU A 135 5.94 -14.49 -9.40
N PRO A 136 6.76 -13.42 -9.53
CA PRO A 136 8.19 -13.52 -9.23
C PRO A 136 8.40 -13.81 -7.73
N ARG A 137 9.66 -14.04 -7.31
CA ARG A 137 9.99 -13.93 -5.89
C ARG A 137 9.75 -12.51 -5.43
N LEU A 138 9.09 -12.35 -4.29
CA LEU A 138 8.68 -11.06 -3.75
C LEU A 138 9.32 -10.81 -2.37
N PRO A 139 9.54 -9.54 -1.99
CA PRO A 139 10.00 -9.20 -0.65
C PRO A 139 9.09 -9.80 0.44
N ILE A 140 9.66 -10.07 1.60
CA ILE A 140 8.98 -10.66 2.76
C ILE A 140 9.14 -9.69 3.93
N VAL A 141 8.07 -9.50 4.70
CA VAL A 141 8.15 -8.84 6.00
C VAL A 141 8.72 -9.83 7.00
N ASP A 142 9.86 -9.47 7.59
CA ASP A 142 10.45 -10.22 8.69
C ASP A 142 9.70 -9.87 9.98
N TRP A 143 9.21 -10.89 10.67
CA TRP A 143 8.52 -10.75 11.96
C TRP A 143 9.52 -11.05 13.09
N PRO A 144 9.44 -10.34 14.22
CA PRO A 144 10.31 -10.65 15.35
C PRO A 144 9.89 -11.97 16.02
N ASP A 145 10.87 -12.64 16.65
CA ASP A 145 10.68 -13.92 17.34
C ASP A 145 9.81 -13.80 18.62
N ASP A 146 9.73 -12.60 19.20
CA ASP A 146 8.86 -12.28 20.34
C ASP A 146 7.50 -11.75 19.85
N HIS A 147 6.50 -12.64 19.83
CA HIS A 147 5.12 -12.23 19.65
C HIS A 147 4.67 -11.41 20.86
N ASP A 148 4.61 -10.09 20.66
CA ASP A 148 4.39 -9.03 21.66
C ASP A 148 3.16 -9.22 22.57
N ASP A 149 3.23 -8.57 23.73
CA ASP A 149 2.51 -8.62 25.01
C ASP A 149 0.97 -8.41 25.02
N GLY A 150 0.29 -8.64 23.90
CA GLY A 150 -1.17 -8.65 23.78
C GLY A 150 -1.85 -7.28 23.79
N ARG A 151 -1.09 -6.18 23.65
CA ARG A 151 -1.62 -4.80 23.72
C ARG A 151 -1.79 -4.12 22.36
N LEU A 152 -1.23 -4.67 21.29
CA LEU A 152 -1.40 -4.22 19.89
C LEU A 152 -1.57 -5.43 18.98
N PRO A 153 -2.33 -5.36 17.87
CA PRO A 153 -2.29 -6.42 16.86
C PRO A 153 -0.88 -6.38 16.24
N TRP A 154 -0.11 -7.40 16.59
CA TRP A 154 1.35 -7.43 16.47
C TRP A 154 1.88 -7.15 15.05
N LYS A 155 1.14 -7.50 13.98
CA LYS A 155 1.54 -7.20 12.58
C LYS A 155 1.55 -5.70 12.29
N THR A 156 0.60 -4.94 12.81
CA THR A 156 0.30 -3.56 12.37
C THR A 156 1.47 -2.62 12.57
N ARG A 157 2.11 -2.69 13.74
CA ARG A 157 3.29 -1.89 14.04
C ARG A 157 4.44 -2.20 13.07
N HIS A 158 4.72 -3.48 12.89
CA HIS A 158 5.80 -3.95 12.02
C HIS A 158 5.58 -3.55 10.56
N LEU A 159 4.34 -3.56 10.07
CA LEU A 159 4.03 -3.13 8.71
C LEU A 159 4.27 -1.63 8.50
N VAL A 160 3.90 -0.79 9.47
CA VAL A 160 4.18 0.66 9.40
C VAL A 160 5.69 0.93 9.45
N GLU A 161 6.42 0.23 10.32
CA GLU A 161 7.88 0.34 10.40
C GLU A 161 8.57 -0.15 9.11
N TRP A 162 8.16 -1.31 8.58
CA TRP A 162 8.68 -1.87 7.33
C TRP A 162 8.43 -0.95 6.14
N ALA A 163 7.25 -0.32 6.09
CA ALA A 163 6.90 0.61 5.04
C ALA A 163 7.83 1.83 5.00
N ALA A 164 8.48 2.19 6.12
CA ALA A 164 9.49 3.24 6.22
C ALA A 164 9.04 4.57 5.58
N GLY A 165 7.79 4.97 5.81
CA GLY A 165 7.20 6.18 5.23
C GLY A 165 6.73 6.05 3.78
N ARG A 166 6.68 4.84 3.20
CA ARG A 166 5.99 4.60 1.93
C ARG A 166 4.50 4.36 2.16
N ARG A 167 3.68 4.94 1.28
CA ARG A 167 2.24 4.62 1.22
C ARG A 167 2.05 3.12 1.04
N PHE A 168 1.06 2.55 1.70
CA PHE A 168 0.80 1.12 1.59
C PHE A 168 -0.68 0.77 1.65
N VAL A 169 -0.99 -0.40 1.10
CA VAL A 169 -2.23 -1.13 1.26
C VAL A 169 -1.89 -2.41 2.02
N TRP A 170 -2.64 -2.71 3.08
CA TRP A 170 -2.54 -3.97 3.81
C TRP A 170 -3.83 -4.77 3.66
N VAL A 171 -3.69 -6.00 3.17
CA VAL A 171 -4.79 -6.94 2.90
C VAL A 171 -4.63 -8.17 3.76
N ASP A 172 -5.57 -8.37 4.68
CA ASP A 172 -5.52 -9.42 5.70
C ASP A 172 -6.93 -9.61 6.30
N ASP A 173 -7.30 -10.83 6.68
CA ASP A 173 -8.62 -11.13 7.24
C ASP A 173 -8.74 -10.81 8.75
N GLU A 174 -7.61 -10.73 9.44
CA GLU A 174 -7.50 -10.44 10.87
C GLU A 174 -7.55 -8.95 11.19
N ILE A 175 -7.55 -8.06 10.17
CA ILE A 175 -7.63 -6.60 10.38
C ILE A 175 -8.84 -6.23 11.24
N THR A 176 -8.57 -5.45 12.28
CA THR A 176 -9.56 -4.95 13.24
C THR A 176 -9.72 -3.43 13.19
N ASP A 177 -10.71 -2.90 13.91
CA ASP A 177 -10.85 -1.45 14.10
C ASP A 177 -9.72 -0.86 14.95
N ALA A 178 -9.08 -1.67 15.81
CA ALA A 178 -7.92 -1.24 16.59
C ALA A 178 -6.74 -0.91 15.67
N ASP A 179 -6.53 -1.73 14.63
CA ASP A 179 -5.50 -1.49 13.61
C ASP A 179 -5.73 -0.19 12.86
N ARG A 180 -6.96 0.01 12.40
CA ARG A 180 -7.35 1.23 11.69
C ARG A 180 -7.11 2.48 12.53
N LYS A 181 -7.53 2.44 13.80
CA LYS A 181 -7.35 3.55 14.74
C LYS A 181 -5.86 3.80 15.03
N TRP A 182 -5.08 2.74 15.22
CA TRP A 182 -3.66 2.85 15.47
C TRP A 182 -2.92 3.44 14.26
N VAL A 183 -3.16 2.91 13.05
CA VAL A 183 -2.53 3.41 11.81
C VAL A 183 -2.91 4.87 11.55
N ALA A 184 -4.18 5.25 11.73
CA ALA A 184 -4.63 6.64 11.57
C ALA A 184 -3.95 7.62 12.56
N THR A 185 -3.44 7.12 13.68
CA THR A 185 -2.78 7.93 14.71
C THR A 185 -1.25 7.92 14.57
N ASN A 186 -0.66 6.84 14.04
CA ASN A 186 0.79 6.61 14.09
C ASN A 186 1.46 6.58 12.71
N SER A 187 0.72 6.46 11.61
CA SER A 187 1.30 6.52 10.26
C SER A 187 1.42 7.96 9.80
N SER A 188 2.63 8.38 9.42
CA SER A 188 2.89 9.69 8.83
C SER A 188 2.46 9.77 7.36
N VAL A 189 2.21 8.62 6.73
CA VAL A 189 1.77 8.53 5.34
C VAL A 189 0.44 7.82 5.22
N PRO A 190 -0.30 8.07 4.13
CA PRO A 190 -1.56 7.39 3.94
C PRO A 190 -1.43 5.87 3.81
N ALA A 191 -2.36 5.16 4.45
CA ALA A 191 -2.43 3.71 4.46
C ALA A 191 -3.88 3.23 4.31
N LEU A 192 -4.08 2.23 3.45
CA LEU A 192 -5.38 1.56 3.27
C LEU A 192 -5.34 0.18 3.92
N LEU A 193 -6.20 -0.05 4.90
CA LEU A 193 -6.37 -1.37 5.53
C LEU A 193 -7.62 -2.04 4.94
N HIS A 194 -7.44 -3.14 4.21
CA HIS A 194 -8.52 -3.86 3.52
C HIS A 194 -8.77 -5.21 4.16
N ARG A 195 -9.87 -5.32 4.92
CA ARG A 195 -10.21 -6.58 5.60
C ARG A 195 -10.89 -7.53 4.62
N VAL A 196 -10.38 -8.75 4.52
CA VAL A 196 -10.96 -9.81 3.68
C VAL A 196 -11.90 -10.70 4.51
N ASP A 197 -12.99 -11.18 3.91
CA ASP A 197 -13.81 -12.23 4.53
C ASP A 197 -13.11 -13.59 4.34
N PRO A 198 -12.65 -14.25 5.42
CA PRO A 198 -11.83 -15.44 5.31
C PRO A 198 -12.56 -16.66 4.74
N ARG A 199 -13.90 -16.61 4.68
CA ARG A 199 -14.71 -17.65 4.06
C ARG A 199 -14.63 -17.60 2.54
N CYS A 200 -14.39 -16.41 1.99
CA CYS A 200 -14.40 -16.15 0.56
C CYS A 200 -13.00 -15.91 -0.01
N GLY A 201 -12.10 -15.34 0.79
CA GLY A 201 -10.81 -14.83 0.30
C GLY A 201 -11.01 -13.61 -0.59
N LEU A 202 -9.97 -13.22 -1.33
CA LEU A 202 -10.01 -12.06 -2.23
C LEU A 202 -11.00 -12.22 -3.39
N THR A 203 -11.95 -11.30 -3.48
CA THR A 203 -12.94 -11.21 -4.55
C THR A 203 -12.58 -10.14 -5.58
N VAL A 204 -13.23 -10.17 -6.74
CA VAL A 204 -13.09 -9.11 -7.77
C VAL A 204 -13.43 -7.72 -7.23
N ALA A 205 -14.36 -7.61 -6.27
CA ALA A 205 -14.71 -6.35 -5.65
C ALA A 205 -13.54 -5.79 -4.81
N ASP A 206 -12.81 -6.66 -4.12
CA ASP A 206 -11.64 -6.28 -3.35
C ASP A 206 -10.53 -5.73 -4.25
N TYR A 207 -10.26 -6.40 -5.38
CA TYR A 207 -9.28 -5.90 -6.36
C TYR A 207 -9.64 -4.52 -6.93
N ARG A 208 -10.93 -4.25 -7.15
CA ARG A 208 -11.38 -2.93 -7.58
C ARG A 208 -11.18 -1.90 -6.48
N ALA A 209 -11.55 -2.21 -5.24
CA ALA A 209 -11.36 -1.30 -4.11
C ALA A 209 -9.87 -0.95 -3.91
N MET A 210 -8.97 -1.92 -4.07
CA MET A 210 -7.53 -1.68 -3.99
C MET A 210 -6.98 -0.88 -5.18
N GLY A 211 -7.42 -1.18 -6.42
CA GLY A 211 -6.98 -0.49 -7.63
C GLY A 211 -7.53 0.94 -7.77
N GLU A 212 -8.70 1.21 -7.18
CA GLU A 212 -9.34 2.52 -7.12
C GLU A 212 -8.89 3.36 -5.91
N GLY A 213 -7.96 2.83 -5.10
CA GLY A 213 -7.43 3.41 -3.85
C GLY A 213 -6.71 4.76 -3.95
N ARG A 214 -7.09 5.63 -4.89
CA ARG A 214 -6.71 7.05 -4.99
C ARG A 214 -7.20 7.93 -3.82
N ARG A 215 -7.80 7.33 -2.79
CA ARG A 215 -8.23 8.05 -1.58
C ARG A 215 -7.71 7.35 -0.33
N PHE A 216 -6.41 7.19 -0.30
CA PHE A 216 -5.60 7.44 0.87
C PHE A 216 -6.26 8.50 1.77
N CYS A 217 -6.69 8.12 2.97
CA CYS A 217 -7.30 9.08 3.90
C CYS A 217 -6.26 10.17 4.20
N SER A 218 -6.50 11.38 3.68
CA SER A 218 -5.72 12.57 4.05
C SER A 218 -5.98 12.88 5.52
N VAL A 219 -4.91 12.95 6.32
CA VAL A 219 -4.97 13.63 7.60
C VAL A 219 -5.25 15.10 7.30
N THR A 220 -6.42 15.61 7.66
CA THR A 220 -6.69 17.05 7.63
C THR A 220 -5.73 17.73 8.61
N PRO A 221 -4.98 18.76 8.20
CA PRO A 221 -4.30 19.61 9.16
C PRO A 221 -5.38 20.29 10.02
N THR A 222 -5.41 19.98 11.31
CA THR A 222 -6.10 20.84 12.28
C THR A 222 -5.48 22.23 12.20
N GLY A 223 -6.30 23.22 11.87
CA GLY A 223 -5.91 24.63 11.85
C GLY A 223 -5.73 25.25 13.23
#